data_AF-A0A2N6BAR2-F1
#
_entry.id   AF-A0A2N6BAR2-F1
#
_cell.length_a   1.000
_cell.length_b   1.000
_cell.length_c   1.000
_cell.angle_alpha   90.00
_cell.angle_beta   90.00
_cell.angle_gamma   90.00
#
_symmetry.space_group_name_H-M   'P 1'
#
loop_
_entity.id
_entity.type
_entity.pdbx_description
1 polymer ?
#
loop_
_entity_poly.entity_id
_entity_poly.type
_entity_poly.pdbx_seq_one_letter_code
_entity_poly.pdbx_strand_id
1 'polypeptide(L)' 'MKYPYFPGCTLYTQGKDFDKSGKDAALKLGFELEELEEWTCCGASFPLAKDNNMGLLSPVRTLIAARAVG' A
#
# COMPACT_ATOMS: atom_id res chain seq x y z
N MET A 1 17.30 -6.61 2.85
CA MET A 1 16.41 -6.10 3.92
C MET A 1 14.99 -6.09 3.39
N LYS A 2 13.99 -6.51 4.16
CA LYS A 2 12.59 -6.57 3.70
C LYS A 2 11.79 -5.41 4.28
N TYR A 3 10.94 -4.79 3.47
CA TYR A 3 10.02 -3.73 3.88
C TYR A 3 8.58 -4.12 3.57
N PRO A 4 7.64 -3.88 4.50
CA PRO A 4 6.21 -4.07 4.23
C PRO A 4 5.77 -3.15 3.08
N TYR A 5 5.03 -3.73 2.14
CA TYR A 5 4.66 -3.09 0.89
C TYR A 5 3.15 -3.11 0.66
N PHE A 6 2.63 -1.96 0.23
CA PHE A 6 1.24 -1.75 -0.14
C PHE A 6 1.18 -1.29 -1.61
N PRO A 7 0.78 -2.16 -2.57
CA PRO A 7 0.67 -1.77 -3.98
C PRO A 7 -0.55 -0.86 -4.26
N GLY A 8 -1.57 -0.92 -3.40
CA GLY A 8 -2.86 -0.28 -3.65
C GLY A 8 -3.61 -0.86 -4.85
N CYS A 9 -4.85 -0.41 -5.06
CA CYS A 9 -5.73 -1.01 -6.08
C CYS A 9 -5.25 -0.77 -7.51
N THR A 10 -4.65 0.39 -7.80
CA THR A 10 -4.20 0.73 -9.16
C THR A 10 -3.06 -0.16 -9.63
N LEU A 11 -1.99 -0.30 -8.83
CA LEU A 11 -0.86 -1.15 -9.21
C LEU A 11 -1.24 -2.63 -9.24
N TYR A 12 -2.13 -3.04 -8.33
CA TYR A 12 -2.63 -4.42 -8.28
C TYR A 12 -3.47 -4.82 -9.51
N THR A 13 -4.25 -3.89 -10.06
CA THR A 13 -5.19 -4.19 -11.15
C THR A 13 -4.65 -3.80 -12.53
N GLN A 14 -4.35 -2.52 -12.73
CA GLN A 14 -4.02 -1.94 -14.04
C GLN A 14 -2.51 -1.69 -14.21
N GLY A 15 -1.80 -1.39 -13.12
CA GLY A 15 -0.39 -1.03 -13.11
C GLY A 15 0.56 -2.17 -12.81
N LYS A 16 0.25 -3.41 -13.22
CA LYS A 16 1.04 -4.61 -12.84
C LYS A 16 2.49 -4.57 -13.31
N ASP A 17 2.73 -4.05 -14.52
CA ASP A 17 4.09 -3.87 -15.02
C ASP A 17 4.85 -2.79 -14.23
N PHE A 18 4.14 -1.78 -13.74
CA PHE A 18 4.72 -0.75 -12.90
C PHE A 18 5.02 -1.28 -11.48
N ASP A 19 4.12 -2.08 -10.89
CA ASP A 19 4.38 -2.82 -9.64
C ASP A 19 5.64 -3.69 -9.76
N LYS A 20 5.72 -4.48 -10.83
CA LYS A 20 6.87 -5.36 -11.09
C LYS A 20 8.17 -4.57 -11.24
N SER A 21 8.18 -3.54 -12.08
CA SER A 21 9.38 -2.71 -12.28
C SER A 21 9.82 -2.00 -10.99
N GLY A 22 8.88 -1.58 -10.13
CA GLY A 22 9.17 -1.03 -8.81
C GLY A 22 9.82 -2.06 -7.87
N LYS A 23 9.27 -3.28 -7.81
CA LYS A 23 9.85 -4.41 -7.04
C LYS A 23 11.24 -4.79 -7.58
N ASP A 24 11.42 -4.85 -8.89
CA ASP A 24 12.71 -5.15 -9.53
C ASP A 24 13.75 -4.04 -9.25
N ALA A 25 13.33 -2.78 -9.22
CA ALA A 25 14.19 -1.67 -8.84
C ALA A 25 14.63 -1.74 -7.37
N ALA A 26 13.71 -2.07 -6.46
CA ALA A 26 14.01 -2.27 -5.04
C ALA A 26 15.09 -3.35 -4.84
N LEU A 27 14.96 -4.49 -5.54
CA LEU A 27 15.95 -5.58 -5.50
C LEU A 27 17.35 -5.09 -5.92
N LYS A 28 17.44 -4.28 -6.98
CA LYS A 28 18.72 -3.69 -7.43
C LYS A 28 19.32 -2.71 -6.42
N LEU A 29 18.48 -2.05 -5.62
CA LEU A 29 18.92 -1.17 -4.54
C LEU A 29 19.28 -1.92 -3.25
N GLY A 30 19.12 -3.26 -3.22
CA GLY A 30 19.53 -4.10 -2.09
C GLY A 30 18.45 -4.36 -1.04
N PHE A 31 17.19 -4.09 -1.37
CA PHE A 31 16.05 -4.39 -0.48
C PHE A 31 14.88 -5.03 -1.22
N GLU A 32 13.99 -5.63 -0.45
CA GLU A 32 12.81 -6.36 -0.94
C GLU A 32 11.55 -5.66 -0.45
N LEU A 33 10.55 -5.59 -1.32
CA LEU A 33 9.21 -5.11 -1.01
C LEU A 33 8.31 -6.34 -0.81
N GLU A 34 7.97 -6.64 0.44
CA GLU A 34 7.13 -7.77 0.82
C GLU A 34 5.69 -7.30 0.99
N GLU A 35 4.79 -7.77 0.14
CA GLU A 35 3.39 -7.34 0.17
C GLU A 35 2.71 -7.77 1.48
N LEU A 36 1.93 -6.86 2.06
CA LEU A 36 1.11 -7.16 3.23
C LEU A 36 0.07 -8.23 2.89
N GLU A 37 -0.06 -9.25 3.75
CA GLU A 37 -1.07 -10.31 3.58
C GLU A 37 -2.49 -9.74 3.60
N GLU A 38 -2.74 -8.77 4.48
CA GLU A 38 -4.00 -8.05 4.56
C GLU A 38 -3.78 -6.54 4.41
N TRP A 39 -4.39 -5.96 3.38
CA TRP A 39 -4.51 -4.52 3.20
C TRP A 39 -5.86 -4.16 2.60
N THR A 40 -6.34 -2.95 2.88
CA THR A 40 -7.58 -2.42 2.32
C THR A 40 -7.32 -1.20 1.44
N CYS A 41 -8.27 -0.88 0.57
CA CYS A 41 -8.19 0.31 -0.29
C CYS A 41 -7.86 1.56 0.53
N CYS A 42 -6.86 2.34 0.13
CA CYS A 42 -6.43 3.54 0.87
C CYS A 42 -7.48 4.66 0.92
N GLY A 43 -8.54 4.57 0.09
CA GLY A 43 -9.61 5.57 0.07
C GLY A 43 -9.15 6.91 -0.53
N ALA A 44 -8.21 6.89 -1.47
CA ALA A 44 -7.70 8.06 -2.21
C ALA A 44 -8.78 8.70 -3.11
N SER A 45 -9.82 9.23 -2.48
CA SER A 45 -10.92 9.98 -3.05
C SER A 45 -11.00 11.30 -2.30
N PHE A 46 -11.26 12.39 -3.02
CA PHE A 46 -11.45 13.69 -2.39
C PHE A 46 -12.81 13.71 -1.68
N PRO A 47 -12.85 13.86 -0.35
CA PRO A 47 -14.12 13.93 0.35
C PRO A 47 -14.77 15.29 0.13
N LEU A 48 -16.08 15.29 -0.09
CA LEU A 48 -16.87 16.54 -0.08
C LEU A 48 -17.18 17.01 1.35
N ALA A 49 -17.18 16.08 2.31
CA ALA A 49 -17.41 16.37 3.72
C ALA A 49 -16.10 16.78 4.43
N LYS A 50 -16.19 17.79 5.29
CA LYS A 50 -15.03 18.30 6.07
C LYS A 50 -14.67 17.42 7.26
N ASP A 51 -15.59 16.56 7.68
CA ASP A 51 -15.54 15.70 8.86
C ASP A 51 -15.57 14.20 8.50
N ASN A 52 -14.96 13.84 7.36
CA ASN A 52 -14.94 12.45 6.88
C ASN A 52 -13.94 11.55 7.64
N ASN A 53 -14.14 11.40 8.96
CA ASN A 53 -13.32 10.53 9.81
C ASN A 53 -13.46 9.05 9.40
N MET A 54 -14.64 8.66 8.89
CA MET A 54 -14.89 7.29 8.41
C MET A 54 -13.99 6.90 7.24
N GLY A 55 -13.65 7.84 6.35
CA GLY A 55 -12.72 7.62 5.25
C GLY A 55 -11.30 7.26 5.69
N LEU A 56 -10.91 7.63 6.93
CA LEU A 56 -9.59 7.35 7.47
C LEU A 56 -9.45 5.94 8.04
N LEU A 57 -10.56 5.25 8.35
CA LEU A 57 -10.52 3.90 8.94
C LEU A 57 -9.80 2.91 8.02
N SER A 58 -10.03 2.99 6.72
CA SER A 58 -9.45 2.08 5.74
C SER A 58 -7.91 2.19 5.64
N PRO A 59 -7.32 3.39 5.41
CA PRO A 59 -5.86 3.51 5.42
C PRO A 59 -5.25 3.22 6.79
N VAL A 60 -5.94 3.53 7.90
CA VAL A 60 -5.44 3.22 9.26
C VAL A 60 -5.29 1.72 9.48
N ARG A 61 -6.22 0.87 8.98
CA ARG A 61 -6.08 -0.59 9.08
C ARG A 61 -4.83 -1.12 8.38
N THR A 62 -4.54 -0.62 7.17
CA THR A 62 -3.31 -0.98 6.44
C THR A 62 -2.06 -0.54 7.21
N LEU A 63 -2.06 0.64 7.83
CA LEU A 63 -0.94 1.10 8.66
C LEU A 63 -0.74 0.24 9.92
N ILE A 64 -1.83 -0.20 10.55
CA ILE A 64 -1.77 -1.13 11.70
C ILE A 64 -1.17 -2.48 11.26
N ALA A 65 -1.60 -3.01 10.12
CA ALA A 65 -1.05 -4.24 9.56
C ALA A 65 0.45 -4.12 9.26
N ALA A 66 0.87 -3.01 8.64
CA ALA A 66 2.28 -2.73 8.38
C ALA A 66 3.11 -2.68 9.67
N ARG A 67 2.62 -1.97 10.69
CA ARG A 67 3.29 -1.88 12.00
C ARG A 67 3.42 -3.24 12.70
N ALA A 68 2.50 -4.17 12.48
CA ALA A 68 2.56 -5.49 13.10
C ALA A 68 3.69 -6.37 12.53
N VAL A 69 4.12 -6.09 11.29
CA VAL A 69 5.15 -6.89 10.59
C VAL A 69 6.51 -6.19 10.48
N GLY A 70 6.61 -4.88 10.75
CA GLY A 70 7.87 -4.12 10.73
C GLY A 70 7.76 -2.69 11.24
#